data_AF-A0A2E3DGG4-F1
#
_entry.id   AF-A0A2E3DGG4-F1
#
_cell.length_a   1.000
_cell.length_b   1.000
_cell.length_c   1.000
_cell.angle_alpha   90.00
_cell.angle_beta   90.00
_cell.angle_gamma   90.00
#
_symmetry.space_group_name_H-M   'P 1'
#
loop_
_entity.id
_entity.type
_entity.pdbx_description
1 polymer ?
#
loop_
_entity_poly.entity_id
_entity_poly.type
_entity_poly.pdbx_seq_one_letter_code
_entity_poly.pdbx_strand_id
1 'polypeptide(L)'
;MNDDSEDRPQSGSVHANTVAARVSEGASRGVFSTGVVLLTGGSEFIVDFVQNLGSPTCVVSRVIIPHGAMHRIIDAIERNVEGHEDRYGPIVDGSTVAEPAAGQTEPNVKEKLTAEDLTSEQLVGIGESGATVGNDNSEPSAQDVYDDIRLEPEVENGVYANALMIGHSASEFKLDFIANLYPKSIVTSRIFLSAPQLMRVLQSMKRTYSQFVARRNTSQ
;
A
#
# COMPACT_ATOMS: atom_id res chain seq x y z
N MET A 1 -7.04 -68.88 16.05
CA MET A 1 -6.33 -68.16 14.99
C MET A 1 -6.85 -66.74 14.97
N ASN A 2 -5.97 -65.80 15.27
CA ASN A 2 -6.18 -64.36 15.16
C ASN A 2 -6.46 -63.98 13.70
N ASP A 3 -7.25 -62.94 13.47
CA ASP A 3 -6.73 -61.82 12.68
C ASP A 3 -7.45 -60.51 13.04
N ASP A 4 -6.63 -59.52 13.36
CA ASP A 4 -6.95 -58.17 13.78
C ASP A 4 -7.55 -57.38 12.61
N SER A 5 -8.80 -56.95 12.75
CA SER A 5 -9.40 -55.98 11.82
C SER A 5 -9.08 -54.58 12.33
N GLU A 6 -8.03 -54.00 11.75
CA GLU A 6 -7.46 -52.68 11.99
C GLU A 6 -8.48 -51.57 12.26
N ASP A 7 -8.34 -50.94 13.43
CA ASP A 7 -8.92 -49.66 13.80
C ASP A 7 -8.30 -48.55 12.94
N ARG A 8 -8.92 -48.23 11.80
CA ARG A 8 -8.49 -47.11 10.97
C ARG A 8 -8.87 -45.79 11.66
N PRO A 9 -7.92 -44.87 11.92
CA PRO A 9 -8.29 -43.55 12.41
C PRO A 9 -9.12 -42.86 11.34
N GLN A 10 -10.40 -42.59 11.65
CA GLN A 10 -11.20 -41.67 10.86
C GLN A 10 -10.51 -40.31 10.92
N SER A 11 -9.73 -39.99 9.88
CA SER A 11 -9.34 -38.61 9.61
C SER A 11 -10.61 -37.81 9.35
N GLY A 12 -11.20 -37.29 10.42
CA GLY A 12 -12.24 -36.28 10.36
C GLY A 12 -11.67 -35.13 9.55
N SER A 13 -12.16 -34.96 8.33
CA SER A 13 -11.86 -33.79 7.53
C SER A 13 -12.38 -32.59 8.29
N VAL A 14 -11.46 -31.81 8.85
CA VAL A 14 -11.77 -30.50 9.42
C VAL A 14 -12.19 -29.65 8.22
N HIS A 15 -13.50 -29.58 7.97
CA HIS A 15 -14.08 -28.57 7.11
C HIS A 15 -13.81 -27.23 7.81
N ALA A 16 -12.65 -26.65 7.55
CA ALA A 16 -12.35 -25.29 7.93
C ALA A 16 -13.34 -24.41 7.18
N ASN A 17 -14.46 -24.10 7.84
CA ASN A 17 -15.39 -23.11 7.37
C ASN A 17 -14.60 -21.80 7.32
N THR A 18 -14.25 -21.34 6.13
CA THR A 18 -13.52 -20.08 5.93
C THR A 18 -14.46 -18.96 6.35
N VAL A 19 -14.46 -18.62 7.64
CA VAL A 19 -15.29 -17.55 8.18
C VAL A 19 -14.80 -16.26 7.53
N ALA A 20 -15.53 -15.80 6.53
CA ALA A 20 -15.27 -14.52 5.87
C ALA A 20 -15.27 -13.41 6.94
N ALA A 21 -14.29 -12.52 6.88
CA ALA A 21 -14.20 -11.38 7.79
C ALA A 21 -15.50 -10.56 7.75
N ARG A 22 -15.94 -10.08 8.91
CA ARG A 22 -17.06 -9.13 8.98
C ARG A 22 -16.63 -7.80 8.36
N VAL A 23 -17.51 -7.09 7.67
CA VAL A 23 -17.20 -5.74 7.15
C VAL A 23 -17.62 -4.69 8.17
N SER A 24 -16.74 -3.72 8.48
CA SER A 24 -17.10 -2.57 9.32
C SER A 24 -18.07 -1.63 8.57
N GLU A 25 -18.76 -0.75 9.29
CA GLU A 25 -19.64 0.24 8.65
C GLU A 25 -18.85 1.18 7.73
N GLY A 26 -17.70 1.68 8.19
CA GLY A 26 -16.80 2.52 7.37
C GLY A 26 -16.27 1.80 6.13
N ALA A 27 -15.94 0.50 6.24
CA ALA A 27 -15.45 -0.29 5.11
C ALA A 27 -16.57 -0.75 4.15
N SER A 28 -17.84 -0.66 4.55
CA SER A 28 -18.96 -1.21 3.76
C SER A 28 -19.07 -0.57 2.39
N ARG A 29 -18.88 0.75 2.33
CA ARG A 29 -18.91 1.55 1.09
C ARG A 29 -17.56 1.53 0.37
N GLY A 30 -16.48 1.60 1.15
CA GLY A 30 -15.13 1.82 0.64
C GLY A 30 -14.94 3.21 0.04
N VAL A 31 -13.69 3.53 -0.29
CA VAL A 31 -13.28 4.81 -0.85
C VAL A 31 -12.41 4.60 -2.09
N PHE A 32 -12.52 5.50 -3.07
CA PHE A 32 -11.56 5.56 -4.16
C PHE A 32 -10.32 6.34 -3.73
N SER A 33 -9.17 5.96 -4.21
CA SER A 33 -7.92 6.67 -3.97
C SER A 33 -7.19 6.91 -5.29
N THR A 34 -6.50 8.04 -5.36
CA THR A 34 -5.68 8.41 -6.52
C THR A 34 -4.18 8.28 -6.26
N GLY A 35 -3.80 8.07 -5.01
CA GLY A 35 -2.42 8.03 -4.58
C GLY A 35 -2.28 7.63 -3.11
N VAL A 36 -1.05 7.49 -2.67
CA VAL A 36 -0.72 7.11 -1.30
C VAL A 36 0.45 7.93 -0.78
N VAL A 37 0.40 8.24 0.51
CA VAL A 37 1.55 8.74 1.27
C VAL A 37 1.94 7.68 2.29
N LEU A 38 3.22 7.28 2.26
CA LEU A 38 3.75 6.24 3.14
C LEU A 38 4.72 6.82 4.16
N LEU A 39 4.37 6.71 5.44
CA LEU A 39 5.19 7.17 6.55
C LEU A 39 5.64 5.96 7.39
N THR A 40 6.89 6.00 7.86
CA THR A 40 7.44 4.98 8.76
C THR A 40 7.47 5.53 10.18
N GLY A 41 6.58 5.05 11.04
CA GLY A 41 6.58 5.35 12.48
C GLY A 41 7.49 4.39 13.27
N GLY A 42 7.55 4.60 14.59
CA GLY A 42 8.42 3.81 15.47
C GLY A 42 8.10 2.31 15.49
N SER A 43 6.82 1.94 15.39
CA SER A 43 6.39 0.52 15.45
C SER A 43 5.46 0.08 14.31
N GLU A 44 5.08 1.02 13.45
CA GLU A 44 4.07 0.85 12.42
C GLU A 44 4.36 1.73 11.21
N PHE A 45 3.85 1.32 10.06
CA PHE A 45 3.73 2.14 8.88
C PHE A 45 2.35 2.80 8.88
N ILE A 46 2.32 4.08 8.51
CA ILE A 46 1.09 4.82 8.26
C ILE A 46 0.95 4.95 6.75
N VAL A 47 -0.19 4.51 6.23
CA VAL A 47 -0.52 4.50 4.82
C VAL A 47 -1.73 5.39 4.61
N ASP A 48 -1.49 6.60 4.13
CA ASP A 48 -2.52 7.59 3.86
C ASP A 48 -2.91 7.53 2.39
N PHE A 49 -4.10 7.01 2.12
CA PHE A 49 -4.69 7.04 0.81
C PHE A 49 -5.33 8.39 0.58
N VAL A 50 -4.98 9.02 -0.55
CA VAL A 50 -5.40 10.39 -0.87
C VAL A 50 -6.31 10.44 -2.09
N GLN A 51 -7.11 11.50 -2.19
CA GLN A 51 -7.82 11.89 -3.40
C GLN A 51 -7.36 13.27 -3.86
N ASN A 52 -6.98 13.35 -5.14
CA ASN A 52 -6.42 14.56 -5.77
C ASN A 52 -7.42 15.22 -6.73
N LEU A 53 -8.72 15.12 -6.43
CA LEU A 53 -9.79 15.67 -7.29
C LEU A 53 -10.04 17.19 -7.05
N GLY A 54 -9.17 17.85 -6.28
CA GLY A 54 -9.20 19.29 -6.01
C GLY A 54 -8.03 19.72 -5.13
N SER A 55 -7.83 21.03 -4.97
CA SER A 55 -6.94 21.60 -3.97
C SER A 55 -7.75 22.07 -2.75
N PRO A 56 -7.37 21.70 -1.52
CA PRO A 56 -6.25 20.83 -1.14
C PRO A 56 -6.54 19.34 -1.39
N THR A 57 -5.47 18.56 -1.61
CA THR A 57 -5.52 17.09 -1.55
C THR A 57 -6.07 16.65 -0.20
N CYS A 58 -6.91 15.62 -0.16
CA CYS A 58 -7.42 15.10 1.12
C CYS A 58 -7.01 13.64 1.35
N VAL A 59 -6.74 13.30 2.62
CA VAL A 59 -6.67 11.90 3.06
C VAL A 59 -8.09 11.36 3.16
N VAL A 60 -8.35 10.24 2.49
CA VAL A 60 -9.67 9.58 2.46
C VAL A 60 -9.67 8.25 3.18
N SER A 61 -8.50 7.70 3.48
CA SER A 61 -8.35 6.56 4.38
C SER A 61 -6.93 6.50 4.90
N ARG A 62 -6.77 6.50 6.22
CA ARG A 62 -5.50 6.22 6.89
C ARG A 62 -5.49 4.77 7.40
N VAL A 63 -4.54 3.98 6.95
CA VAL A 63 -4.36 2.60 7.41
C VAL A 63 -3.05 2.49 8.18
N ILE A 64 -3.13 1.93 9.38
CA ILE A 64 -1.99 1.71 10.26
C ILE A 64 -1.60 0.24 10.20
N ILE A 65 -0.38 -0.04 9.75
CA ILE A 65 0.13 -1.38 9.45
C ILE A 65 1.34 -1.67 10.34
N PRO A 66 1.32 -2.72 11.17
CA PRO A 66 2.50 -3.13 11.92
C PRO A 66 3.68 -3.46 11.00
N HIS A 67 4.91 -3.13 11.42
CA HIS A 67 6.12 -3.44 10.65
C HIS A 67 6.20 -4.90 10.19
N GLY A 68 5.79 -5.83 11.05
CA GLY A 68 5.79 -7.26 10.75
C GLY A 68 4.76 -7.71 9.70
N ALA A 69 3.73 -6.91 9.44
CA ALA A 69 2.70 -7.21 8.44
C ALA A 69 3.04 -6.70 7.04
N MET A 70 3.90 -5.69 6.92
CA MET A 70 4.18 -5.00 5.65
C MET A 70 4.68 -5.95 4.54
N HIS A 71 5.65 -6.83 4.82
CA HIS A 71 6.14 -7.77 3.81
C HIS A 71 5.03 -8.66 3.23
N ARG A 72 4.14 -9.18 4.09
CA ARG A 72 3.03 -10.05 3.64
C ARG A 72 2.06 -9.30 2.75
N ILE A 73 1.85 -8.02 3.03
CA ILE A 73 0.98 -7.15 2.24
C ILE A 73 1.62 -6.89 0.87
N ILE A 74 2.92 -6.58 0.82
CA ILE A 74 3.68 -6.43 -0.42
C ILE A 74 3.58 -7.72 -1.25
N ASP A 75 3.89 -8.87 -0.67
CA ASP A 75 3.84 -10.17 -1.35
C ASP A 75 2.41 -10.49 -1.86
N ALA A 76 1.38 -10.10 -1.10
CA ALA A 76 0.00 -10.29 -1.50
C ALA A 76 -0.36 -9.42 -2.71
N ILE A 77 0.09 -8.17 -2.74
CA ILE A 77 -0.09 -7.29 -3.90
C ILE A 77 0.63 -7.88 -5.11
N GLU A 78 1.91 -8.24 -5.00
CA GLU A 78 2.70 -8.83 -6.10
C GLU A 78 1.99 -10.02 -6.76
N ARG A 79 1.56 -11.01 -5.96
CA ARG A 79 0.86 -12.19 -6.49
C ARG A 79 -0.46 -11.85 -7.18
N ASN A 80 -1.19 -10.84 -6.69
CA ASN A 80 -2.44 -10.41 -7.30
C ASN A 80 -2.21 -9.60 -8.57
N VAL A 81 -1.08 -8.91 -8.69
CA VAL A 81 -0.65 -8.25 -9.91
C VAL A 81 -0.30 -9.28 -10.97
N GLU A 82 0.53 -10.27 -10.63
CA GLU A 82 0.86 -11.38 -11.53
C GLU A 82 -0.40 -12.09 -12.04
N GLY A 83 -1.30 -12.46 -11.12
CA GLY A 83 -2.56 -13.11 -11.49
C GLY A 83 -3.54 -12.21 -12.27
N HIS A 84 -3.44 -10.89 -12.11
CA HIS A 84 -4.18 -9.93 -12.93
C HIS A 84 -3.61 -9.88 -14.35
N GLU A 85 -2.29 -9.75 -14.49
CA GLU A 85 -1.61 -9.66 -15.78
C GLU A 85 -1.77 -10.94 -16.61
N ASP A 86 -1.70 -12.09 -15.97
CA ASP A 86 -1.99 -13.39 -16.60
C ASP A 86 -3.41 -13.44 -17.21
N ARG A 87 -4.37 -12.74 -16.59
CA ARG A 87 -5.78 -12.77 -16.99
C ARG A 87 -6.15 -11.66 -17.97
N TYR A 88 -5.61 -10.46 -17.79
CA TYR A 88 -6.05 -9.24 -18.48
C TYR A 88 -4.97 -8.61 -19.37
N GLY A 89 -3.72 -9.10 -19.27
CA GLY A 89 -2.56 -8.49 -19.92
C GLY A 89 -1.84 -7.49 -19.02
N PRO A 90 -0.67 -7.00 -19.46
CA PRO A 90 0.22 -6.17 -18.65
C PRO A 90 -0.44 -4.85 -18.22
N ILE A 91 -0.17 -4.43 -16.98
CA ILE A 91 -0.67 -3.16 -16.46
C ILE A 91 0.22 -2.03 -16.99
N VAL A 92 -0.27 -1.30 -17.98
CA VAL A 92 0.41 -0.12 -18.54
C VAL A 92 0.00 1.16 -17.81
N ASP A 93 0.99 1.92 -17.33
CA ASP A 93 0.75 3.30 -16.87
C ASP A 93 0.60 4.18 -18.11
N GLY A 94 -0.57 4.79 -18.31
CA GLY A 94 -0.86 5.67 -19.45
C GLY A 94 -0.07 6.99 -19.46
N SER A 95 0.93 7.12 -18.58
CA SER A 95 1.84 8.25 -18.38
C SER A 95 3.18 8.07 -19.11
N THR A 96 3.25 7.29 -20.19
CA THR A 96 4.39 7.38 -21.12
C THR A 96 4.31 8.69 -21.90
N VAL A 97 4.84 9.76 -21.32
CA VAL A 97 5.36 10.88 -22.10
C VAL A 97 6.48 10.33 -22.98
N ALA A 98 6.42 10.66 -24.27
CA ALA A 98 7.32 10.17 -25.30
C ALA A 98 8.80 10.22 -24.90
N GLU A 99 9.51 9.12 -25.18
CA GLU A 99 10.96 9.00 -25.12
C GLU A 99 11.65 10.05 -26.01
N PRO A 100 12.64 10.80 -25.51
CA PRO A 100 13.73 11.30 -26.33
C PRO A 100 15.01 10.52 -26.00
N ALA A 101 15.70 10.13 -27.07
CA ALA A 101 16.86 9.25 -27.08
C ALA A 101 18.08 9.76 -26.28
N ALA A 102 18.75 8.79 -25.65
CA ALA A 102 20.21 8.62 -25.45
C ALA A 102 21.08 9.79 -24.92
N GLY A 103 21.65 9.58 -23.73
CA GLY A 103 22.85 10.28 -23.25
C GLY A 103 23.33 9.76 -21.89
N GLN A 104 24.49 9.11 -21.85
CA GLN A 104 25.10 8.44 -20.69
C GLN A 104 25.54 9.40 -19.59
N THR A 105 25.41 9.04 -18.30
CA THR A 105 26.52 8.84 -17.32
C THR A 105 26.01 8.65 -15.88
N GLU A 106 26.49 7.60 -15.21
CA GLU A 106 26.60 7.46 -13.74
C GLU A 106 28.09 7.60 -13.34
N PRO A 107 28.51 7.63 -12.06
CA PRO A 107 27.80 7.92 -10.79
C PRO A 107 28.57 8.93 -9.89
N ASN A 108 27.97 9.43 -8.79
CA ASN A 108 28.75 9.70 -7.56
C ASN A 108 27.89 9.71 -6.30
N VAL A 109 28.34 8.97 -5.27
CA VAL A 109 27.76 8.88 -3.94
C VAL A 109 28.51 9.79 -2.98
N LYS A 110 27.79 10.64 -2.24
CA LYS A 110 28.02 10.91 -0.81
C LYS A 110 26.98 11.91 -0.32
N GLU A 111 26.07 11.48 0.56
CA GLU A 111 25.68 12.38 1.65
C GLU A 111 25.20 11.64 2.89
N LYS A 112 25.39 12.32 3.99
CA LYS A 112 25.52 11.83 5.36
C LYS A 112 24.15 11.98 6.02
N LEU A 113 23.48 10.86 6.31
CA LEU A 113 22.09 10.86 6.80
C LEU A 113 21.98 11.41 8.24
N THR A 114 21.12 12.41 8.41
CA THR A 114 20.57 12.88 9.69
C THR A 114 19.06 12.61 9.73
N ALA A 115 18.45 12.64 10.92
CA ALA A 115 17.11 12.12 11.21
C ALA A 115 15.91 12.90 10.61
N GLU A 116 16.06 13.58 9.48
CA GLU A 116 15.03 14.41 8.83
C GLU A 116 14.73 13.98 7.37
N ASP A 117 14.92 12.70 7.03
CA ASP A 117 14.65 12.18 5.68
C ASP A 117 13.21 11.67 5.52
N LEU A 118 12.25 12.58 5.33
CA LEU A 118 11.03 12.31 4.56
C LEU A 118 11.29 12.82 3.13
N THR A 119 11.77 11.92 2.27
CA THR A 119 12.07 12.24 0.87
C THR A 119 10.76 12.41 0.08
N SER A 120 10.73 13.32 -0.90
CA SER A 120 9.60 13.55 -1.83
C SER A 120 9.09 12.26 -2.52
N GLU A 121 9.88 11.19 -2.48
CA GLU A 121 9.58 9.85 -2.97
C GLU A 121 8.50 9.07 -2.19
N GLN A 122 8.07 9.56 -1.02
CA GLN A 122 6.99 8.94 -0.23
C GLN A 122 5.58 9.39 -0.65
N LEU A 123 5.48 10.37 -1.56
CA LEU A 123 4.24 10.94 -2.09
C LEU A 123 3.98 10.35 -3.48
N VAL A 124 3.23 9.25 -3.55
CA VAL A 124 2.99 8.56 -4.81
C VAL A 124 1.59 8.85 -5.33
N GLY A 125 1.51 9.52 -6.47
CA GLY A 125 0.25 9.81 -7.17
C GLY A 125 -0.37 11.17 -6.86
N ILE A 126 0.25 11.99 -6.00
CA ILE A 126 -0.02 13.44 -5.87
C ILE A 126 0.57 14.09 -7.13
N GLY A 127 -0.31 14.40 -8.08
CA GLY A 127 0.08 14.64 -9.47
C GLY A 127 1.08 15.78 -9.66
N GLU A 128 2.04 15.58 -10.57
CA GLU A 128 2.85 16.64 -11.21
C GLU A 128 2.02 17.53 -12.16
N SER A 129 0.75 17.81 -11.85
CA SER A 129 -0.14 18.56 -12.75
C SER A 129 -0.27 20.03 -12.35
N GLY A 130 0.64 20.84 -12.89
CA GLY A 130 0.31 22.12 -13.52
C GLY A 130 0.05 23.33 -12.60
N ALA A 131 1.12 23.91 -12.05
CA ALA A 131 1.17 25.34 -11.79
C ALA A 131 2.19 25.97 -12.75
N THR A 132 1.71 26.89 -13.59
CA THR A 132 2.49 27.70 -14.51
C THR A 132 3.60 28.47 -13.80
N VAL A 133 4.84 28.22 -14.23
CA VAL A 133 6.07 29.02 -14.16
C VAL A 133 6.02 30.28 -13.27
N GLY A 134 6.59 30.15 -12.07
CA GLY A 134 7.35 31.19 -11.40
C GLY A 134 8.70 30.59 -11.03
N ASN A 135 9.80 31.17 -11.54
CA ASN A 135 11.16 30.74 -11.22
C ASN A 135 11.41 30.85 -9.72
N ASP A 136 11.38 29.73 -9.00
CA ASP A 136 12.20 29.53 -7.80
C ASP A 136 12.55 28.05 -7.66
N ASN A 137 13.85 27.77 -7.61
CA ASN A 137 14.44 26.45 -7.81
C ASN A 137 14.48 25.62 -6.51
N SER A 138 13.37 25.59 -5.77
CA SER A 138 13.23 24.75 -4.57
C SER A 138 12.16 23.71 -4.86
N GLU A 139 12.57 22.47 -5.11
CA GLU A 139 11.61 21.36 -5.10
C GLU A 139 10.87 21.38 -3.76
N PRO A 140 9.53 21.40 -3.74
CA PRO A 140 8.78 21.39 -2.49
C PRO A 140 9.14 20.13 -1.71
N SER A 141 9.46 20.28 -0.43
CA SER A 141 9.83 19.15 0.43
C SER A 141 8.61 18.26 0.64
N ALA A 142 8.83 16.97 0.96
CA ALA A 142 7.71 16.05 1.23
C ALA A 142 6.80 16.54 2.38
N GLN A 143 7.39 17.30 3.31
CA GLN A 143 6.69 17.93 4.40
C GLN A 143 5.77 19.06 3.92
N ASP A 144 6.23 19.91 3.00
CA ASP A 144 5.40 20.99 2.43
C ASP A 144 4.18 20.42 1.70
N VAL A 145 4.38 19.34 0.92
CA VAL A 145 3.27 18.67 0.24
C VAL A 145 2.29 18.05 1.24
N TYR A 146 2.79 17.51 2.36
CA TYR A 146 1.94 16.92 3.39
C TYR A 146 1.18 17.96 4.21
N ASP A 147 1.78 19.12 4.47
CA ASP A 147 1.14 20.23 5.18
C ASP A 147 -0.06 20.80 4.38
N ASP A 148 0.00 20.70 3.06
CA ASP A 148 -1.10 21.03 2.15
C ASP A 148 -2.18 19.93 2.06
N ILE A 149 -1.95 18.75 2.64
CA ILE A 149 -2.94 17.67 2.66
C ILE A 149 -3.91 17.88 3.81
N ARG A 150 -5.19 18.01 3.47
CA ARG A 150 -6.26 18.08 4.45
C ARG A 150 -6.57 16.70 5.02
N LEU A 151 -6.48 16.58 6.34
CA LEU A 151 -7.00 15.43 7.08
C LEU A 151 -8.45 15.69 7.50
N GLU A 152 -9.36 14.79 7.14
CA GLU A 152 -10.70 14.80 7.70
C GLU A 152 -10.70 14.19 9.11
N PRO A 153 -11.46 14.75 10.08
CA PRO A 153 -11.46 14.25 11.47
C PRO A 153 -11.82 12.76 11.58
N GLU A 154 -12.60 12.26 10.64
CA GLU A 154 -13.07 10.88 10.59
C GLU A 154 -11.93 9.89 10.28
N VAL A 155 -10.90 10.31 9.56
CA VAL A 155 -9.76 9.48 9.18
C VAL A 155 -8.48 9.79 9.94
N GLU A 156 -8.47 10.86 10.75
CA GLU A 156 -7.29 11.36 11.48
C GLU A 156 -6.61 10.27 12.33
N ASN A 157 -7.41 9.47 13.05
CA ASN A 157 -6.93 8.39 13.89
C ASN A 157 -6.50 7.13 13.11
N GLY A 158 -6.94 7.01 11.86
CA GLY A 158 -6.73 5.82 11.04
C GLY A 158 -7.40 4.55 11.56
N VAL A 159 -7.22 3.47 10.79
CA VAL A 159 -7.68 2.13 11.15
C VAL A 159 -6.53 1.13 11.11
N TYR A 160 -6.49 0.25 12.08
CA TYR A 160 -5.50 -0.83 12.13
C TYR A 160 -5.78 -1.90 11.08
N ALA A 161 -4.73 -2.42 10.44
CA ALA A 161 -4.79 -3.60 9.61
C ALA A 161 -3.48 -4.40 9.66
N ASN A 162 -3.59 -5.73 9.72
CA ASN A 162 -2.43 -6.63 9.69
C ASN A 162 -2.49 -7.66 8.56
N ALA A 163 -3.53 -7.60 7.73
CA ALA A 163 -3.70 -8.39 6.53
C ALA A 163 -4.39 -7.57 5.45
N LEU A 164 -4.21 -8.01 4.20
CA LEU A 164 -4.83 -7.44 3.02
C LEU A 164 -5.45 -8.56 2.19
N MET A 165 -6.72 -8.41 1.84
CA MET A 165 -7.40 -9.23 0.84
C MET A 165 -7.60 -8.39 -0.41
N ILE A 166 -7.29 -8.95 -1.57
CA ILE A 166 -7.34 -8.24 -2.84
C ILE A 166 -8.34 -8.92 -3.75
N GLY A 167 -9.21 -8.14 -4.36
CA GLY A 167 -9.99 -8.54 -5.53
C GLY A 167 -9.74 -7.54 -6.66
N HIS A 168 -9.90 -7.95 -7.91
CA HIS A 168 -9.62 -7.07 -9.03
C HIS A 168 -10.57 -7.32 -10.21
N SER A 169 -10.80 -6.26 -10.98
CA SER A 169 -11.38 -6.29 -12.32
C SER A 169 -10.25 -6.11 -13.36
N ALA A 170 -10.59 -5.90 -14.63
CA ALA A 170 -9.59 -5.56 -15.64
C ALA A 170 -8.92 -4.19 -15.35
N SER A 171 -9.64 -3.23 -14.76
CA SER A 171 -9.16 -1.85 -14.64
C SER A 171 -8.92 -1.39 -13.21
N GLU A 172 -9.42 -2.12 -12.21
CA GLU A 172 -9.44 -1.68 -10.82
C GLU A 172 -9.08 -2.80 -9.85
N PHE A 173 -8.44 -2.42 -8.76
CA PHE A 173 -8.18 -3.29 -7.61
C PHE A 173 -8.96 -2.80 -6.40
N LYS A 174 -9.60 -3.74 -5.73
CA LYS A 174 -10.26 -3.58 -4.43
C LYS A 174 -9.36 -4.16 -3.35
N LEU A 175 -8.89 -3.29 -2.47
CA LEU A 175 -8.04 -3.58 -1.32
C LEU A 175 -8.89 -3.60 -0.05
N ASP A 176 -9.17 -4.80 0.46
CA ASP A 176 -9.85 -5.01 1.74
C ASP A 176 -8.81 -5.19 2.84
N PHE A 177 -8.53 -4.12 3.58
CA PHE A 177 -7.65 -4.15 4.74
C PHE A 177 -8.35 -4.80 5.93
N ILE A 178 -7.69 -5.80 6.51
CA ILE A 178 -8.27 -6.67 7.53
C ILE A 178 -7.50 -6.52 8.85
N ALA A 179 -8.25 -6.28 9.92
CA ALA A 179 -7.80 -6.49 11.28
C ALA A 179 -8.17 -7.91 11.72
N ASN A 180 -7.17 -8.78 11.80
CA ASN A 180 -7.34 -10.10 12.42
C ASN A 180 -7.33 -9.94 13.95
N LEU A 181 -8.51 -9.77 14.53
CA LEU A 181 -8.73 -9.67 15.96
C LEU A 181 -9.52 -10.90 16.46
N TYR A 182 -9.22 -11.35 17.67
CA TYR A 182 -10.05 -12.36 18.32
C TYR A 182 -11.38 -11.72 18.76
N PRO A 183 -12.55 -12.36 18.55
CA PRO A 183 -12.76 -13.70 18.00
C PRO A 183 -13.02 -13.76 16.49
N LYS A 184 -13.13 -12.60 15.80
CA LYS A 184 -13.44 -12.53 14.37
C LYS A 184 -12.64 -11.43 13.68
N SER A 185 -12.11 -11.74 12.51
CA SER A 185 -11.50 -10.76 11.62
C SER A 185 -12.52 -9.76 11.09
N ILE A 186 -12.09 -8.51 10.92
CA ILE A 186 -12.93 -7.41 10.43
C ILE A 186 -12.21 -6.71 9.29
N VAL A 187 -12.92 -6.46 8.18
CA VAL A 187 -12.47 -5.51 7.14
C VAL A 187 -12.64 -4.10 7.70
N THR A 188 -11.53 -3.43 7.97
CA THR A 188 -11.47 -2.12 8.63
C THR A 188 -11.47 -0.97 7.63
N SER A 189 -10.81 -1.15 6.48
CA SER A 189 -10.89 -0.21 5.35
C SER A 189 -11.02 -0.98 4.03
N ARG A 190 -11.75 -0.39 3.09
CA ARG A 190 -11.90 -0.87 1.72
C ARG A 190 -11.51 0.26 0.78
N ILE A 191 -10.53 0.00 -0.07
CA ILE A 191 -9.94 1.02 -0.92
C ILE A 191 -9.94 0.54 -2.36
N PHE A 192 -10.34 1.40 -3.27
CA PHE A 192 -10.35 1.15 -4.70
C PHE A 192 -9.25 1.98 -5.37
N LEU A 193 -8.43 1.31 -6.18
CA LEU A 193 -7.36 1.92 -6.97
C LEU A 193 -7.47 1.46 -8.41
N SER A 194 -7.08 2.32 -9.37
CA SER A 194 -6.84 1.85 -10.73
C SER A 194 -5.63 0.89 -10.77
N ALA A 195 -5.61 -0.01 -11.75
CA ALA A 195 -4.49 -0.94 -11.92
C ALA A 195 -3.13 -0.23 -12.01
N PRO A 196 -2.94 0.86 -12.78
CA PRO A 196 -1.67 1.58 -12.81
C PRO A 196 -1.29 2.22 -11.47
N GLN A 197 -2.25 2.79 -10.73
CA GLN A 197 -1.97 3.37 -9.41
C GLN A 197 -1.48 2.32 -8.42
N LEU A 198 -2.04 1.11 -8.45
CA LEU A 198 -1.57 0.03 -7.59
C LEU A 198 -0.10 -0.30 -7.84
N MET A 199 0.38 -0.21 -9.08
CA MET A 199 1.80 -0.47 -9.39
C MET A 199 2.71 0.54 -8.70
N ARG A 200 2.33 1.81 -8.75
CA ARG A 200 3.11 2.86 -8.09
C ARG A 200 3.08 2.70 -6.57
N VAL A 201 1.92 2.37 -6.00
CA VAL A 201 1.77 2.04 -4.57
C VAL A 201 2.69 0.88 -4.20
N LEU A 202 2.68 -0.21 -4.97
CA LEU A 202 3.52 -1.38 -4.72
C LEU A 202 5.01 -1.02 -4.72
N GLN A 203 5.46 -0.26 -5.71
CA GLN A 203 6.85 0.18 -5.81
C GLN A 203 7.25 1.06 -4.62
N SER A 204 6.37 1.97 -4.20
CA SER A 204 6.56 2.80 -2.99
C SER A 204 6.71 1.93 -1.74
N MET A 205 5.77 1.01 -1.51
CA MET A 205 5.78 0.10 -0.37
C MET A 205 7.07 -0.73 -0.32
N LYS A 206 7.51 -1.28 -1.45
CA LYS A 206 8.77 -2.03 -1.56
C LYS A 206 9.98 -1.19 -1.16
N ARG A 207 10.06 0.05 -1.68
CA ARG A 207 11.16 0.97 -1.40
C ARG A 207 11.20 1.34 0.08
N THR A 208 10.08 1.81 0.63
CA THR A 208 9.96 2.21 2.04
C THR A 208 10.27 1.04 2.97
N TYR A 209 9.76 -0.16 2.66
CA TYR A 209 10.05 -1.36 3.45
C TYR A 209 11.54 -1.73 3.41
N SER A 210 12.18 -1.67 2.25
CA SER A 210 13.62 -1.95 2.11
C SER A 210 14.47 -0.96 2.91
N GLN A 211 14.14 0.33 2.87
CA GLN A 211 14.79 1.37 3.67
C GLN A 211 14.61 1.10 5.18
N PHE A 212 13.40 0.74 5.61
CA PHE A 212 13.12 0.37 6.99
C PHE A 212 13.99 -0.82 7.46
N VAL A 213 14.08 -1.88 6.66
CA VAL A 213 14.89 -3.07 6.98
C VAL A 213 16.37 -2.70 7.08
N ALA A 214 16.88 -1.88 6.15
CA ALA A 214 18.27 -1.41 6.19
C ALA A 214 18.58 -0.61 7.47
N ARG A 215 17.70 0.32 7.84
CA ARG A 215 17.82 1.13 9.08
C ARG A 215 17.79 0.25 10.33
N ARG A 216 16.91 -0.76 10.35
CA ARG A 216 16.78 -1.71 11.46
C ARG A 216 18.04 -2.57 11.64
N ASN A 217 18.65 -3.00 10.54
CA ASN A 217 19.87 -3.81 10.57
C ASN A 217 21.11 -3.01 10.98
N THR A 218 21.11 -1.68 10.74
CA THR A 218 22.23 -0.80 11.11
C THR A 218 22.21 -0.43 12.61
N SER A 219 21.04 -0.49 13.23
CA SER A 219 20.82 -0.15 14.64
C SER A 219 20.93 -1.35 15.60
N GLN A 220 21.36 -2.52 15.10
CA GLN A 220 21.66 -3.73 15.90
C GLN A 220 23.16 -3.98 15.94
#